data_AF-A0AA35T5M7-F1
#
_entry.id   AF-A0AA35T5M7-F1
#
_cell.length_a   1.000
_cell.length_b   1.000
_cell.length_c   1.000
_cell.angle_alpha   90.00
_cell.angle_beta   90.00
_cell.angle_gamma   90.00
#
_symmetry.space_group_name_H-M   'P 1'
#
loop_
_entity.id
_entity.type
_entity.pdbx_description
1 polymer ?
#
loop_
_entity_poly.entity_id
_entity_poly.type
_entity_poly.pdbx_seq_one_letter_code
_entity_poly.pdbx_strand_id
1 'polypeptide(L)'
;MIIIPPLLLLSYPLVFKLFGHCNLSETKLVTTLWRMMPIQFLDAFQSSFKDKYRFFAGLYFLYRAAILAFFVCCQSWLEFYTVVQLLLIFILAIHSVFQPHKERKHNIVDSLLFANLCLINAITLYYYSRTEVMGRFMSEILMDALAVVQAVLIILPLLLGIMLYFIEWKIKRKEYENLPSLRNE
;
A
#
# COMPACT_ATOMS: atom_id res chain seq x y z
N MET A 1 17.10 -3.69 -5.29
CA MET A 1 16.54 -2.86 -6.38
C MET A 1 15.04 -2.53 -6.24
N ILE A 2 14.41 -2.66 -5.05
CA ILE A 2 12.96 -2.42 -4.85
C ILE A 2 12.66 -1.04 -4.22
N ILE A 3 13.70 -0.31 -3.78
CA ILE A 3 13.59 0.92 -2.97
C ILE A 3 13.58 2.21 -3.83
N ILE A 4 14.01 2.13 -5.09
CA ILE A 4 14.15 3.29 -5.99
C ILE A 4 12.79 3.91 -6.37
N PRO A 5 11.78 3.16 -6.85
CA PRO A 5 10.49 3.76 -7.21
C PRO A 5 9.75 4.44 -6.04
N PRO A 6 9.77 3.86 -4.82
CA PRO A 6 9.12 4.50 -3.68
C PRO A 6 9.82 5.78 -3.15
N LEU A 7 11.16 5.85 -3.17
CA LEU A 7 11.90 7.09 -2.87
C LEU A 7 11.56 8.24 -3.83
N LEU A 8 11.39 7.90 -5.11
CA LEU A 8 10.98 8.83 -6.17
C LEU A 8 9.53 9.34 -5.99
N LEU A 9 8.62 8.48 -5.53
CA LEU A 9 7.22 8.85 -5.26
C LEU A 9 7.08 9.77 -4.03
N LEU A 10 7.98 9.66 -3.05
CA LEU A 10 7.96 10.47 -1.83
C LEU A 10 8.63 11.83 -2.02
N SER A 11 9.69 11.92 -2.82
CA SER A 11 10.33 13.19 -3.12
C SER A 11 9.37 14.13 -3.87
N TYR A 12 8.56 13.62 -4.79
CA TYR A 12 7.70 14.45 -5.65
C TYR A 12 6.77 15.44 -4.89
N PRO A 13 5.85 15.02 -4.00
CA PRO A 13 4.95 15.95 -3.31
C PRO A 13 5.63 16.75 -2.20
N LEU A 14 6.69 16.21 -1.56
CA LEU A 14 7.43 16.89 -0.49
C LEU A 14 8.32 18.00 -1.03
N VAL A 15 9.05 17.74 -2.13
CA VAL A 15 9.87 18.73 -2.84
C VAL A 15 8.96 19.88 -3.28
N PHE A 16 7.84 19.63 -3.96
CA PHE A 16 6.96 20.74 -4.39
C PHE A 16 6.42 21.60 -3.24
N LYS A 17 6.03 20.99 -2.11
CA LYS A 17 5.54 21.76 -0.95
C LYS A 17 6.66 22.51 -0.21
N LEU A 18 7.85 21.93 -0.06
CA LEU A 18 9.01 22.60 0.54
C LEU A 18 9.49 23.76 -0.35
N PHE A 19 9.55 23.56 -1.66
CA PHE A 19 9.95 24.61 -2.61
C PHE A 19 8.93 25.75 -2.67
N GLY A 20 7.63 25.44 -2.58
CA GLY A 20 6.57 26.46 -2.47
C GLY A 20 6.59 27.26 -1.16
N HIS A 21 7.04 26.67 -0.05
CA HIS A 21 7.20 27.37 1.23
C HIS A 21 8.49 28.20 1.30
N CYS A 22 9.57 27.74 0.64
CA CYS A 22 10.86 28.42 0.68
C CYS A 22 11.04 29.53 -0.37
N ASN A 23 10.03 29.83 -1.20
CA ASN A 23 10.11 30.80 -2.31
C ASN A 23 11.38 30.63 -3.19
N LEU A 24 11.90 29.40 -3.27
CA LEU A 24 13.12 29.09 -4.00
C LEU A 24 12.74 28.99 -5.48
N SER A 25 12.98 30.08 -6.21
CA SER A 25 12.81 30.16 -7.66
C SER A 25 13.43 28.94 -8.33
N GLU A 26 12.71 28.37 -9.30
CA GLU A 26 13.10 27.27 -10.20
C GLU A 26 14.62 27.13 -10.38
N THR A 27 15.26 26.38 -9.48
CA THR A 27 16.70 26.16 -9.54
C THR A 27 16.96 25.01 -10.50
N LYS A 28 17.98 25.14 -11.35
CA LYS A 28 18.40 24.18 -12.39
C LYS A 28 18.44 22.71 -11.94
N LEU A 29 18.63 22.47 -10.64
CA LEU A 29 18.59 21.14 -10.02
C LEU A 29 17.22 20.46 -10.18
N VAL A 30 16.12 21.22 -10.02
CA VAL A 30 14.75 20.73 -10.21
C VAL A 30 14.53 20.36 -11.66
N THR A 31 14.88 21.23 -12.63
CA THR A 31 14.71 20.91 -14.05
C THR A 31 15.60 19.75 -14.53
N THR A 32 16.82 19.60 -13.99
CA THR A 32 17.68 18.44 -14.27
C THR A 32 17.13 17.14 -13.68
N LEU A 33 16.63 17.15 -12.44
CA LEU A 33 15.96 16.00 -11.82
C LEU A 33 14.65 15.65 -12.55
N TRP A 34 13.89 16.65 -12.99
CA TRP A 34 12.67 16.50 -13.77
C TRP A 34 12.91 15.85 -15.14
N ARG A 35 14.05 16.16 -15.80
CA ARG A 35 14.43 15.55 -17.09
C ARG A 35 14.83 14.08 -16.97
N MET A 36 15.26 13.64 -15.79
CA MET A 36 15.65 12.26 -15.51
C MET A 36 14.47 11.38 -15.03
N MET A 37 13.35 11.99 -14.62
CA MET A 37 12.19 11.24 -14.13
C MET A 37 11.13 11.03 -15.23
N PRO A 38 10.63 9.81 -15.41
CA PRO A 38 9.49 9.57 -16.29
C PRO A 38 8.23 10.14 -15.64
N ILE A 39 7.84 11.37 -16.02
CA ILE A 39 6.61 12.04 -15.56
C ILE A 39 5.37 11.15 -15.75
N GLN A 40 5.33 10.39 -16.85
CA GLN A 40 4.28 9.42 -17.16
C GLN A 40 4.13 8.33 -16.10
N PHE A 41 5.24 7.91 -15.47
CA PHE A 41 5.21 6.92 -14.39
C PHE A 41 4.59 7.53 -13.13
N LEU A 42 5.02 8.72 -12.72
CA LEU A 42 4.48 9.39 -11.54
C LEU A 42 2.99 9.72 -11.68
N ASP A 43 2.57 10.19 -12.87
CA ASP A 43 1.17 10.42 -13.16
C ASP A 43 0.35 9.13 -13.13
N ALA A 44 0.89 8.00 -13.58
CA ALA A 44 0.20 6.72 -13.45
C ALA A 44 -0.10 6.37 -11.98
N PHE A 45 0.86 6.55 -11.07
CA PHE A 45 0.66 6.30 -9.63
C PHE A 45 -0.26 7.31 -8.95
N GLN A 46 -0.24 8.57 -9.40
CA GLN A 46 -1.01 9.64 -8.76
C GLN A 46 -2.41 9.82 -9.34
N SER A 47 -2.66 9.32 -10.55
CA SER A 47 -3.90 9.53 -11.32
C SER A 47 -5.18 9.11 -10.59
N SER A 48 -5.10 8.05 -9.77
CA SER A 48 -6.24 7.48 -9.04
C SER A 48 -6.65 8.30 -7.81
N PHE A 49 -5.76 9.16 -7.32
CA PHE A 49 -5.98 9.99 -6.13
C PHE A 49 -6.64 11.31 -6.49
N LYS A 50 -7.42 11.88 -5.57
CA LYS A 50 -7.96 13.24 -5.70
C LYS A 50 -6.79 14.23 -5.75
N ASP A 51 -6.94 15.33 -6.49
CA ASP A 51 -5.82 16.29 -6.69
C ASP A 51 -5.28 16.85 -5.36
N LYS A 52 -6.18 17.12 -4.41
CA LYS A 52 -5.81 17.54 -3.05
C LYS A 52 -5.05 16.49 -2.22
N TYR A 53 -5.12 15.21 -2.62
CA TYR A 53 -4.57 14.07 -1.89
C TYR A 53 -3.50 13.31 -2.68
N ARG A 54 -2.94 13.86 -3.77
CA ARG A 54 -1.85 13.20 -4.53
C ARG A 54 -0.62 12.87 -3.67
N PHE A 55 -0.41 13.59 -2.58
CA PHE A 55 0.66 13.31 -1.62
C PHE A 55 0.50 11.95 -0.90
N PHE A 56 -0.71 11.36 -0.87
CA PHE A 56 -0.93 10.04 -0.30
C PHE A 56 -0.12 8.95 -1.01
N ALA A 57 0.20 9.11 -2.31
CA ALA A 57 1.08 8.18 -3.01
C ALA A 57 2.47 8.09 -2.34
N GLY A 58 3.01 9.23 -1.88
CA GLY A 58 4.25 9.27 -1.10
C GLY A 58 4.07 8.73 0.32
N LEU A 59 2.88 8.91 0.90
CA LEU A 59 2.57 8.44 2.24
C LEU A 59 2.61 6.91 2.36
N TYR A 60 2.16 6.17 1.34
CA TYR A 60 2.33 4.71 1.28
C TYR A 60 3.77 4.26 1.36
N PHE A 61 4.69 5.00 0.73
CA PHE A 61 6.11 4.68 0.86
C PHE A 61 6.60 4.96 2.27
N LEU A 62 6.20 6.08 2.87
CA LEU A 62 6.57 6.42 4.23
C LEU A 62 6.11 5.33 5.22
N TYR A 63 4.92 4.77 5.03
CA TYR A 63 4.44 3.64 5.82
C TYR A 63 5.35 2.42 5.71
N ARG A 64 5.78 2.07 4.49
CA ARG A 64 6.73 0.96 4.27
C ARG A 64 8.09 1.23 4.91
N ALA A 65 8.60 2.44 4.79
CA ALA A 65 9.86 2.84 5.40
C ALA A 65 9.78 2.77 6.93
N ALA A 66 8.67 3.22 7.52
CA ALA A 66 8.42 3.12 8.96
C ALA A 66 8.39 1.66 9.43
N ILE A 67 7.63 0.79 8.76
CA ILE A 67 7.58 -0.65 9.09
C ILE A 67 8.98 -1.28 9.02
N LEU A 68 9.76 -0.97 7.96
CA LEU A 68 11.10 -1.50 7.80
C LEU A 68 12.07 -0.98 8.87
N ALA A 69 11.95 0.31 9.24
CA ALA A 69 12.76 0.88 10.32
C ALA A 69 12.48 0.16 11.65
N PHE A 70 11.21 -0.05 12.00
CA PHE A 70 10.85 -0.80 13.20
C PHE A 70 11.31 -2.25 13.15
N PHE A 71 11.27 -2.89 11.97
CA PHE A 71 11.81 -4.25 11.80
C PHE A 71 13.30 -4.35 12.18
N VAL A 72 14.10 -3.31 11.88
CA VAL A 72 15.52 -3.28 12.22
C VAL A 72 15.76 -2.89 13.68
N CYS A 73 14.90 -2.05 14.26
CA CYS A 73 15.08 -1.52 15.62
C CYS A 73 14.54 -2.44 16.73
N CYS A 74 13.47 -3.20 16.47
CA CYS A 74 12.85 -4.06 17.48
C CYS A 74 13.73 -5.28 17.78
N GLN A 75 13.85 -5.63 19.06
CA GLN A 75 14.72 -6.73 19.50
C GLN A 75 13.97 -8.06 19.63
N SER A 76 12.63 -8.01 19.68
CA SER A 76 11.77 -9.19 19.74
C SER A 76 10.67 -9.16 18.69
N TRP A 77 10.21 -10.34 18.28
CA TRP A 77 9.08 -10.47 17.35
C TRP A 77 7.80 -9.89 17.95
N LEU A 78 7.55 -10.12 19.24
CA LEU A 78 6.38 -9.60 19.93
C LEU A 78 6.32 -8.07 19.92
N GLU A 79 7.45 -7.42 20.23
CA GLU A 79 7.58 -5.96 20.17
C GLU A 79 7.32 -5.43 18.75
N PHE A 80 7.96 -6.06 17.75
CA PHE A 80 7.78 -5.70 16.35
C PHE A 80 6.32 -5.77 15.91
N TYR A 81 5.64 -6.91 16.14
CA TYR A 81 4.25 -7.08 15.74
C TYR A 81 3.30 -6.16 16.50
N THR A 82 3.61 -5.80 17.74
CA THR A 82 2.84 -4.83 18.53
C THR A 82 2.94 -3.43 17.92
N VAL A 83 4.15 -2.96 17.61
CA VAL A 83 4.37 -1.65 16.99
C VAL A 83 3.73 -1.59 15.61
N VAL A 84 3.90 -2.63 14.80
CA VAL A 84 3.26 -2.74 13.49
C VAL A 84 1.74 -2.74 13.61
N GLN A 85 1.15 -3.39 14.62
CA GLN A 85 -0.30 -3.37 14.84
C GLN A 85 -0.81 -1.95 15.07
N LEU A 86 -0.14 -1.19 15.94
CA LEU A 86 -0.50 0.20 16.23
C LEU A 86 -0.38 1.08 14.98
N LEU A 87 0.70 0.90 14.21
CA LEU A 87 0.91 1.63 12.96
C LEU A 87 -0.16 1.30 11.93
N LEU A 88 -0.53 0.03 11.76
CA LEU A 88 -1.59 -0.40 10.83
C LEU A 88 -2.95 0.17 11.20
N ILE A 89 -3.30 0.20 12.50
CA ILE A 89 -4.53 0.83 12.99
C ILE A 89 -4.52 2.34 12.66
N PHE A 90 -3.38 3.00 12.86
CA PHE A 90 -3.24 4.42 12.53
C PHE A 90 -3.37 4.69 11.02
N ILE A 91 -2.74 3.87 10.19
CA ILE A 91 -2.85 3.95 8.72
C ILE A 91 -4.31 3.73 8.29
N LEU A 92 -4.97 2.70 8.82
CA LEU A 92 -6.36 2.40 8.53
C LEU A 92 -7.27 3.58 8.91
N ALA A 93 -7.05 4.20 10.06
CA ALA A 93 -7.81 5.36 10.51
C ALA A 93 -7.63 6.56 9.56
N ILE A 94 -6.39 6.87 9.17
CA ILE A 94 -6.10 7.93 8.19
C ILE A 94 -6.82 7.63 6.87
N HIS A 95 -6.68 6.43 6.32
CA HIS A 95 -7.29 6.08 5.03
C HIS A 95 -8.82 6.11 5.07
N SER A 96 -9.42 5.67 6.17
CA SER A 96 -10.87 5.70 6.39
C SER A 96 -11.42 7.12 6.50
N VAL A 97 -10.67 8.05 7.12
CA VAL A 97 -11.07 9.45 7.29
C VAL A 97 -10.87 10.26 6.02
N PHE A 98 -9.70 10.18 5.39
CA PHE A 98 -9.35 11.07 4.27
C PHE A 98 -9.88 10.57 2.93
N GLN A 99 -10.05 9.25 2.75
CA GLN A 99 -10.55 8.62 1.52
C GLN A 99 -9.90 9.19 0.25
N PRO A 100 -8.59 8.92 0.06
CA PRO A 100 -7.75 9.67 -0.85
C PRO A 100 -8.07 9.42 -2.33
N HIS A 101 -8.69 8.29 -2.68
CA HIS A 101 -9.05 7.96 -4.06
C HIS A 101 -10.26 8.75 -4.56
N LYS A 102 -10.28 9.02 -5.88
CA LYS A 102 -11.40 9.67 -6.57
C LYS A 102 -12.68 8.83 -6.47
N GLU A 103 -12.57 7.53 -6.69
CA GLU A 103 -13.69 6.61 -6.66
C GLU A 103 -13.92 6.03 -5.25
N ARG A 104 -15.19 6.00 -4.81
CA ARG A 104 -15.56 5.44 -3.51
C ARG A 104 -15.24 3.95 -3.40
N LYS A 105 -15.37 3.19 -4.50
CA LYS A 105 -15.07 1.75 -4.54
C LYS A 105 -13.60 1.49 -4.18
N HIS A 106 -12.67 2.26 -4.74
CA HIS A 106 -11.24 2.13 -4.44
C HIS A 106 -10.94 2.45 -2.98
N ASN A 107 -11.57 3.48 -2.39
CA ASN A 107 -11.41 3.77 -0.96
C ASN A 107 -11.92 2.64 -0.06
N ILE A 108 -13.04 2.01 -0.42
CA ILE A 108 -13.59 0.86 0.33
C ILE A 108 -12.64 -0.32 0.22
N VAL A 109 -12.20 -0.67 -0.99
CA VAL A 109 -11.26 -1.78 -1.21
C VAL A 109 -9.96 -1.57 -0.44
N ASP A 110 -9.38 -0.38 -0.52
CA ASP A 110 -8.14 -0.03 0.17
C ASP A 110 -8.29 -0.11 1.71
N SER A 111 -9.40 0.42 2.25
CA SER A 111 -9.70 0.31 3.69
C SER A 111 -9.90 -1.15 4.12
N LEU A 112 -10.56 -1.98 3.29
CA LEU A 112 -10.73 -3.41 3.56
C LEU A 112 -9.40 -4.16 3.52
N LEU A 113 -8.49 -3.80 2.62
CA LEU A 113 -7.15 -4.39 2.57
C LEU A 113 -6.35 -4.05 3.83
N PHE A 114 -6.39 -2.80 4.29
CA PHE A 114 -5.75 -2.41 5.56
C PHE A 114 -6.39 -3.07 6.78
N ALA A 115 -7.72 -3.22 6.80
CA ALA A 115 -8.41 -3.96 7.85
C ALA A 115 -8.02 -5.46 7.85
N ASN A 116 -7.89 -6.07 6.67
CA ASN A 116 -7.42 -7.45 6.53
C ASN A 116 -5.98 -7.61 7.05
N LEU A 117 -5.08 -6.67 6.71
CA LEU A 117 -3.72 -6.64 7.25
C LEU A 117 -3.70 -6.48 8.78
N CYS A 118 -4.55 -5.62 9.35
CA CYS A 118 -4.71 -5.49 10.80
C CYS A 118 -5.14 -6.81 11.44
N LEU A 119 -6.05 -7.55 10.79
CA LEU A 119 -6.56 -8.82 11.31
C LEU A 119 -5.49 -9.91 11.28
N ILE A 120 -4.77 -10.05 10.17
CA ILE A 120 -3.64 -10.99 10.04
C ILE A 120 -2.58 -10.71 11.10
N ASN A 121 -2.22 -9.43 11.27
CA ASN A 121 -1.20 -9.03 12.24
C ASN A 121 -1.70 -9.21 13.69
N ALA A 122 -2.98 -8.99 13.97
CA ALA A 122 -3.59 -9.27 15.27
C ALA A 122 -3.58 -10.77 15.62
N ILE A 123 -3.90 -11.65 14.66
CA ILE A 123 -3.81 -13.11 14.85
C ILE A 123 -2.36 -13.52 15.13
N THR A 124 -1.41 -12.97 14.36
CA THR A 124 0.03 -13.22 14.55
C THR A 124 0.49 -12.77 15.93
N LEU A 125 0.12 -11.55 16.34
CA LEU A 125 0.46 -11.02 17.65
C LEU A 125 -0.14 -11.87 18.79
N TYR A 126 -1.39 -12.30 18.64
CA TYR A 126 -2.04 -13.20 19.59
C TYR A 126 -1.27 -14.52 19.70
N TYR A 127 -0.88 -15.13 18.58
CA TYR A 127 -0.07 -16.35 18.55
C TYR A 127 1.24 -16.17 19.35
N TYR A 128 2.04 -15.15 19.02
CA TYR A 128 3.32 -14.89 19.70
C TYR A 128 3.16 -14.57 21.18
N SER A 129 2.16 -13.76 21.55
CA SER A 129 1.91 -13.42 22.95
C SER A 129 1.61 -14.65 23.80
N ARG A 130 0.96 -15.67 23.21
CA ARG A 130 0.58 -16.88 23.92
C ARG A 130 1.71 -17.91 23.94
N THR A 131 2.50 -18.00 22.88
CA THR A 131 3.65 -18.93 22.84
C THR A 131 4.83 -18.45 23.68
N GLU A 132 5.13 -17.15 23.71
CA GLU A 132 6.30 -16.62 24.42
C GLU A 132 6.00 -16.19 25.86
N VAL A 133 4.82 -15.62 26.15
CA VAL A 133 4.56 -14.99 27.45
C VAL A 133 3.79 -15.91 28.41
N MET A 134 2.80 -16.67 27.92
CA MET A 134 1.84 -17.38 28.78
C MET A 134 2.08 -18.88 28.94
N GLY A 135 3.07 -19.44 28.24
CA GLY A 135 3.25 -20.90 28.18
C GLY A 135 2.12 -21.59 27.39
N ARG A 136 2.41 -22.77 26.84
CA ARG A 136 1.50 -23.53 25.96
C ARG A 136 0.28 -24.08 26.71
N PHE A 137 -0.68 -23.23 27.08
CA PHE A 137 -1.96 -23.63 27.67
C PHE A 137 -3.13 -23.61 26.68
N MET A 138 -2.86 -23.33 25.40
CA MET A 138 -3.89 -23.39 24.37
C MET A 138 -4.07 -24.82 23.86
N SER A 139 -5.31 -25.21 23.54
CA SER A 139 -5.55 -26.44 22.80
C SER A 139 -4.87 -26.35 21.43
N GLU A 140 -4.16 -27.39 21.02
CA GLU A 140 -3.50 -27.50 19.71
C GLU A 140 -4.49 -27.21 18.56
N ILE A 141 -5.74 -27.66 18.73
CA ILE A 141 -6.87 -27.44 17.83
C ILE A 141 -7.11 -25.94 17.54
N LEU A 142 -7.03 -25.06 18.55
CA LEU A 142 -7.28 -23.63 18.34
C LEU A 142 -6.14 -22.98 17.55
N MET A 143 -4.90 -23.40 17.79
CA MET A 143 -3.73 -22.85 17.10
C MET A 143 -3.75 -23.25 15.62
N ASP A 144 -4.10 -24.51 15.32
CA ASP A 144 -4.25 -24.98 13.95
C ASP A 144 -5.40 -24.27 13.22
N ALA A 145 -6.55 -24.09 13.89
CA ALA A 145 -7.67 -23.35 13.33
C ALA A 145 -7.30 -21.89 13.01
N LEU A 146 -6.59 -21.20 13.91
CA LEU A 146 -6.12 -19.84 13.68
C LEU A 146 -5.12 -19.75 12.53
N ALA A 147 -4.22 -20.74 12.39
CA ALA A 147 -3.27 -20.81 11.29
C ALA A 147 -3.99 -20.98 9.94
N VAL A 148 -5.03 -21.82 9.87
CA VAL A 148 -5.86 -21.99 8.66
C VAL A 148 -6.59 -20.69 8.32
N VAL A 149 -7.21 -20.03 9.31
CA VAL A 149 -7.88 -18.74 9.11
C VAL A 149 -6.89 -17.70 8.58
N GLN A 150 -5.71 -17.60 9.19
CA GLN A 150 -4.67 -16.67 8.76
C GLN A 150 -4.22 -16.96 7.32
N ALA A 151 -4.01 -18.22 6.95
CA ALA A 151 -3.63 -18.62 5.60
C ALA A 151 -4.71 -18.21 4.58
N VAL A 152 -5.99 -18.40 4.90
CA VAL A 152 -7.10 -17.97 4.05
C VAL A 152 -7.10 -16.45 3.87
N LEU A 153 -6.92 -15.68 4.95
CA LEU A 153 -6.87 -14.21 4.89
C LEU A 153 -5.71 -13.66 4.06
N ILE A 154 -4.58 -14.37 4.02
CA ILE A 154 -3.42 -14.03 3.18
C ILE A 154 -3.69 -14.31 1.70
N ILE A 155 -4.30 -15.47 1.40
CA ILE A 155 -4.53 -15.93 0.02
C ILE A 155 -5.70 -15.16 -0.64
N LEU A 156 -6.73 -14.80 0.13
CA LEU A 156 -7.94 -14.15 -0.37
C LEU A 156 -7.69 -12.89 -1.25
N PRO A 157 -6.94 -11.86 -0.80
CA PRO A 157 -6.71 -10.67 -1.62
C PRO A 157 -5.92 -10.95 -2.89
N LEU A 158 -5.02 -11.95 -2.88
CA LEU A 158 -4.26 -12.36 -4.07
C LEU A 158 -5.21 -12.97 -5.11
N LEU A 159 -6.08 -13.89 -4.70
CA LEU A 159 -7.05 -14.51 -5.61
C LEU A 159 -8.02 -13.49 -6.20
N LEU A 160 -8.52 -12.55 -5.38
CA LEU A 160 -9.38 -11.47 -5.86
C LEU A 160 -8.66 -10.57 -6.87
N GLY A 161 -7.41 -10.20 -6.60
CA GLY A 161 -6.59 -9.40 -7.52
C GLY A 161 -6.38 -10.10 -8.87
N ILE A 162 -6.06 -11.39 -8.85
CA ILE A 162 -5.90 -12.20 -10.08
C ILE A 162 -7.22 -12.26 -10.86
N MET A 163 -8.34 -12.53 -10.19
CA MET A 163 -9.66 -12.60 -10.84
C MET A 163 -10.05 -11.27 -11.49
N LEU A 164 -9.88 -10.15 -10.78
CA LEU A 164 -10.17 -8.81 -11.32
C LEU A 164 -9.28 -8.49 -12.53
N TYR A 165 -7.99 -8.82 -12.46
CA TYR A 165 -7.07 -8.66 -13.58
C TYR A 165 -7.53 -9.44 -14.83
N PHE A 166 -7.94 -10.70 -14.67
CA PHE A 166 -8.46 -11.50 -15.78
C PHE A 166 -9.76 -10.93 -16.37
N ILE A 167 -10.65 -10.40 -15.53
CA ILE A 167 -11.88 -9.75 -15.98
C ILE A 167 -11.56 -8.50 -16.81
N GLU A 168 -10.70 -7.62 -16.29
CA GLU A 168 -10.28 -6.40 -17.02
C GLU A 168 -9.57 -6.72 -18.33
N TRP A 169 -8.69 -7.73 -18.33
CA TRP A 169 -8.01 -8.20 -19.54
C TRP A 169 -9.01 -8.69 -20.60
N LYS A 170 -10.03 -9.46 -20.17
CA LYS A 170 -11.08 -9.96 -21.07
C LYS A 170 -11.95 -8.83 -21.63
N ILE A 171 -12.24 -7.79 -20.83
CA ILE A 171 -12.99 -6.61 -21.29
C ILE A 171 -12.19 -5.83 -22.32
N LYS A 172 -10.93 -5.47 -22.02
CA LYS A 172 -10.05 -4.75 -22.96
C LYS A 172 -9.85 -5.51 -24.26
N ARG A 173 -9.68 -6.84 -24.19
CA ARG A 173 -9.55 -7.68 -25.40
C ARG A 173 -10.78 -7.58 -26.30
N LYS A 174 -12.00 -7.57 -25.73
CA LYS A 174 -13.23 -7.37 -26.52
C LYS A 174 -13.30 -5.98 -27.14
N GLU A 175 -12.82 -4.94 -26.46
CA GLU A 175 -12.76 -3.59 -27.02
C GLU A 175 -11.79 -3.51 -28.22
N TYR A 176 -10.63 -4.18 -28.14
CA TYR A 176 -9.69 -4.27 -29.27
C TYR A 176 -10.24 -5.09 -30.44
N GLU A 177 -11.00 -6.15 -30.17
CA GLU A 177 -11.66 -6.96 -31.22
C GLU A 177 -12.84 -6.22 -31.86
N ASN A 178 -13.46 -5.26 -31.17
CA ASN A 178 -14.59 -4.45 -31.66
C ASN A 178 -14.19 -3.09 -32.26
N LEU A 179 -12.91 -2.72 -32.21
CA LEU A 179 -12.40 -1.55 -32.93
C LEU A 179 -12.38 -1.90 -34.43
N PRO A 180 -13.27 -1.31 -35.27
CA PRO A 180 -13.24 -1.55 -36.70
C PRO A 180 -11.85 -1.15 -37.20
N SER A 181 -11.25 -2.06 -37.95
CA SER A 181 -9.94 -1.91 -38.54
C SER A 181 -9.74 -0.51 -39.14
N LEU A 182 -8.92 0.33 -38.50
CA LEU A 182 -8.19 1.44 -39.13
C LEU A 182 -7.16 0.84 -40.11
N ARG A 183 -7.68 0.11 -41.09
CA ARG A 183 -6.96 -0.55 -42.18
C ARG A 183 -7.79 -0.27 -43.42
N ASN A 184 -7.82 0.99 -43.82
CA ASN A 184 -8.15 1.51 -45.15
C ASN A 184 -7.92 3.04 -45.13
N GLU A 185 -6.70 3.47 -44.78
CA GLU A 185 -6.12 4.73 -45.22
C GLU A 185 -4.66 4.49 -45.60
#